data_AF-A0A745R1V1-F1
#
_entry.id   AF-A0A745R1V1-F1
#
_cell.length_a   1.000
_cell.length_b   1.000
_cell.length_c   1.000
_cell.angle_alpha   90.00
_cell.angle_beta   90.00
_cell.angle_gamma   90.00
#
_symmetry.space_group_name_H-M   'P 1'
#
loop_
_entity.id
_entity.type
_entity.pdbx_description
1 polymer ?
#
loop_
_entity_poly.entity_id
_entity_poly.type
_entity_poly.pdbx_seq_one_letter_code
_entity_poly.pdbx_strand_id
1 'polypeptide(L)' 'MALTSAQITAFKVASGDVDLNVVHLTSVGMLVAVLFLWAAWGLSDAWSGWRNGDVRESAFIWFTVRTALLLVSSIWMFAG' A
#
# COMPACT_ATOMS: atom_id res chain seq x y z
N MET A 1 17.90 9.39 5.56
CA MET A 1 18.42 10.08 6.75
C MET A 1 17.57 9.65 7.93
N ALA A 2 18.17 9.00 8.93
CA ALA A 2 17.44 8.60 10.14
C ALA A 2 17.25 9.82 11.06
N LEU A 3 16.15 9.82 11.83
CA LEU A 3 15.94 10.83 12.87
C LEU A 3 17.05 10.74 13.92
N THR A 4 17.55 11.90 14.35
CA THR A 4 18.49 11.96 15.47
C THR A 4 17.79 11.54 16.75
N SER A 5 18.55 11.03 17.73
CA SER A 5 18.03 10.66 19.05
C SER A 5 17.28 11.80 19.73
N ALA A 6 17.77 13.05 19.58
CA ALA A 6 17.10 14.25 20.09
C ALA A 6 15.71 14.46 19.47
N GLN A 7 15.55 14.19 18.17
CA GLN A 7 14.26 14.33 17.48
C GLN A 7 13.27 13.23 17.89
N ILE A 8 13.74 11.99 18.08
CA ILE A 8 12.89 10.88 18.56
C ILE A 8 12.37 11.18 19.97
N THR A 9 13.24 11.66 20.87
CA THR A 9 12.84 12.04 22.23
C THR A 9 11.87 13.22 22.23
N ALA A 10 12.14 14.26 21.43
CA ALA A 10 11.22 15.40 21.31
C ALA A 10 9.85 14.98 20.77
N PHE A 11 9.81 14.09 19.77
CA PHE A 11 8.56 13.52 19.25
C PHE A 11 7.81 12.75 20.32
N LYS A 12 8.48 11.85 21.06
CA LYS A 12 7.86 11.03 22.11
C LYS A 12 7.21 11.88 23.21
N VAL A 13 7.90 12.95 23.64
CA VAL A 13 7.36 13.88 24.63
C VAL A 13 6.14 14.65 24.08
N ALA A 14 6.23 15.13 22.84
CA ALA A 14 5.14 15.89 22.22
C ALA A 14 3.92 15.05 21.84
N SER A 15 4.11 13.76 21.52
CA SER A 15 3.06 12.84 21.08
C SER A 15 2.28 12.18 22.23
N GLY A 16 2.68 12.42 23.49
CA GLY A 16 2.06 11.78 24.65
C GLY A 16 2.59 10.36 24.90
N ASP A 17 3.90 10.17 24.76
CA ASP A 17 4.62 8.89 24.93
C ASP A 17 4.35 7.84 23.84
N VAL A 18 3.78 8.25 22.70
CA VAL A 18 3.57 7.35 21.55
C VAL A 18 4.91 6.95 20.94
N ASP A 19 5.15 5.65 20.84
CA ASP A 19 6.33 5.08 20.20
C ASP A 19 6.31 5.35 18.69
N LEU A 20 7.43 5.82 18.15
CA LEU A 20 7.62 6.07 16.73
C LEU A 20 7.40 4.80 15.90
N ASN A 21 7.71 3.62 16.45
CA ASN A 21 7.49 2.35 15.77
C ASN A 21 6.00 2.05 15.56
N VAL A 22 5.14 2.42 16.51
CA VAL A 22 3.68 2.25 16.38
C VAL A 22 3.15 3.12 15.25
N VAL A 23 3.62 4.37 15.17
CA VAL A 23 3.22 5.30 14.09
C VAL A 23 3.71 4.79 12.73
N HIS A 24 4.95 4.31 12.66
CA HIS A 24 5.51 3.71 11.44
C HIS A 24 4.69 2.49 10.98
N LEU A 25 4.46 1.52 11.87
CA LEU A 25 3.73 0.30 11.55
C LEU A 25 2.28 0.58 11.14
N THR A 26 1.61 1.50 11.85
CA THR A 26 0.23 1.88 11.56
C THR A 26 0.13 2.60 10.21
N SER A 27 1.09 3.46 9.89
CA SER A 27 1.13 4.19 8.61
C SER A 27 1.37 3.24 7.44
N VAL A 28 2.34 2.33 7.57
CA VAL A 28 2.60 1.28 6.56
C VAL A 28 1.40 0.37 6.40
N GLY A 29 0.80 -0.08 7.52
CA GLY A 29 -0.39 -0.93 7.50
C GLY A 29 -1.57 -0.27 6.77
N MET A 30 -1.82 1.02 7.03
CA MET A 30 -2.85 1.78 6.31
C MET A 30 -2.55 1.90 4.81
N LEU A 31 -1.29 2.19 4.44
CA LEU A 31 -0.89 2.28 3.03
C LEU A 31 -1.14 0.94 2.31
N VAL A 32 -0.74 -0.17 2.91
CA VAL A 32 -0.96 -1.50 2.36
C VAL A 32 -2.45 -1.81 2.26
N ALA A 33 -3.25 -1.52 3.29
CA ALA A 33 -4.69 -1.74 3.27
C ALA A 33 -5.38 -0.98 2.13
N VAL A 34 -5.03 0.30 1.92
CA VAL A 34 -5.56 1.11 0.82
C VAL A 34 -5.16 0.53 -0.53
N LEU A 35 -3.93 0.06 -0.70
CA LEU A 35 -3.48 -0.59 -1.93
C LEU A 35 -4.28 -1.86 -2.24
N PHE A 36 -4.58 -2.68 -1.23
CA PHE A 36 -5.42 -3.86 -1.40
C PHE A 36 -6.85 -3.51 -1.78
N LEU A 37 -7.45 -2.50 -1.14
CA LEU A 37 -8.79 -2.03 -1.49
C LEU A 37 -8.83 -1.49 -2.92
N TRP A 38 -7.82 -0.72 -3.32
CA TRP A 38 -7.68 -0.22 -4.68
C TRP A 38 -7.52 -1.35 -5.69
N ALA A 39 -6.69 -2.35 -5.39
CA ALA A 39 -6.48 -3.51 -6.24
C ALA A 39 -7.76 -4.34 -6.41
N ALA A 40 -8.50 -4.58 -5.33
CA ALA A 40 -9.78 -5.29 -5.36
C ALA A 40 -10.82 -4.54 -6.19
N TRP A 41 -10.92 -3.22 -5.99
CA TRP A 41 -11.82 -2.38 -6.76
C TRP A 41 -11.45 -2.35 -8.25
N GLY A 42 -10.18 -2.08 -8.58
CA GLY A 42 -9.70 -2.06 -9.96
C GLY A 42 -9.83 -3.41 -10.68
N LEU A 43 -9.61 -4.52 -9.98
CA LEU A 43 -9.82 -5.85 -10.55
C LEU A 43 -11.30 -6.14 -10.81
N SER A 44 -12.19 -5.69 -9.92
CA SER A 44 -13.64 -5.83 -10.12
C SER A 44 -14.15 -5.03 -11.33
N ASP A 45 -13.61 -3.83 -11.52
CA ASP A 45 -13.94 -2.97 -12.67
C ASP A 45 -13.40 -3.56 -13.98
N ALA A 46 -12.13 -3.98 -13.97
CA ALA A 46 -11.50 -4.62 -15.12
C ALA A 46 -12.19 -5.96 -15.50
N TRP A 47 -12.65 -6.74 -14.51
CA TRP A 47 -13.42 -7.95 -14.72
C TRP A 47 -14.78 -7.66 -15.35
N SER A 48 -15.50 -6.64 -14.86
CA SER A 48 -16.76 -6.18 -15.44
C SER A 48 -16.57 -5.74 -16.90
N GLY A 49 -15.55 -4.92 -17.17
CA GLY A 49 -15.23 -4.44 -18.52
C GLY A 49 -14.81 -5.56 -19.49
N TRP A 50 -14.07 -6.56 -19.02
CA TRP A 50 -13.73 -7.74 -19.84
C TRP A 50 -14.98 -8.57 -20.16
N ARG A 51 -15.84 -8.84 -19.17
CA ARG A 51 -17.06 -9.65 -19.37
C ARG A 51 -18.06 -8.99 -20.32
N ASN A 52 -18.12 -7.66 -20.35
CA ASN A 52 -19.00 -6.92 -21.25
C ASN A 52 -18.41 -6.74 -22.66
N GLY A 53 -17.17 -7.17 -22.90
CA GLY A 53 -16.49 -7.06 -24.18
C GLY A 53 -15.85 -5.69 -24.45
N ASP A 54 -15.88 -4.77 -23.49
CA ASP A 54 -15.31 -3.43 -23.60
C ASP A 54 -13.78 -3.42 -23.49
N VAL A 55 -13.20 -4.44 -22.81
CA VAL A 55 -11.76 -4.51 -22.54
C VAL A 55 -11.14 -5.73 -23.23
N ARG A 56 -10.09 -5.49 -24.03
CA ARG A 56 -9.27 -6.56 -24.62
C ARG A 56 -8.65 -7.40 -23.50
N GLU A 57 -8.70 -8.72 -23.66
CA GLU A 57 -8.11 -9.69 -22.72
C GLU A 57 -6.64 -9.38 -22.39
N SER A 58 -5.87 -8.92 -23.38
CA SER A 58 -4.48 -8.50 -23.17
C SER A 58 -4.34 -7.32 -22.19
N ALA A 59 -5.27 -6.36 -22.21
CA ALA A 59 -5.25 -5.22 -21.29
C ALA A 59 -5.61 -5.65 -19.87
N PHE A 60 -6.57 -6.56 -19.71
CA PHE A 60 -6.93 -7.15 -18.42
C PHE A 60 -5.76 -7.92 -17.77
N ILE A 61 -5.06 -8.75 -18.56
CA ILE A 61 -3.90 -9.51 -18.09
C ILE A 61 -2.77 -8.57 -17.65
N TRP A 62 -2.45 -7.56 -18.46
CA TRP A 62 -1.41 -6.58 -18.10
C TRP A 62 -1.76 -5.77 -16.86
N PHE A 63 -3.02 -5.37 -16.68
CA PHE A 63 -3.49 -4.71 -15.47
C PHE A 63 -3.31 -5.61 -14.23
N THR A 64 -3.70 -6.88 -14.35
CA THR A 64 -3.60 -7.86 -13.26
C THR A 64 -2.15 -8.10 -12.86
N VAL A 65 -1.26 -8.34 -13.83
CA VAL A 65 0.18 -8.54 -13.60
C VAL A 65 0.81 -7.31 -12.97
N ARG A 66 0.50 -6.11 -13.48
CA ARG A 66 1.03 -4.85 -12.93
C ARG A 66 0.57 -4.62 -11.50
N THR A 67 -0.69 -4.91 -11.20
CA THR A 67 -1.26 -4.79 -9.85
C THR A 67 -0.61 -5.78 -8.90
N ALA A 68 -0.42 -7.03 -9.32
CA ALA A 68 0.26 -8.04 -8.52
C ALA A 68 1.72 -7.64 -8.20
N LEU A 69 2.47 -7.15 -9.21
CA LEU A 69 3.83 -6.65 -9.01
C LEU A 69 3.87 -5.49 -8.03
N LEU A 70 2.94 -4.53 -8.13
CA LEU A 70 2.86 -3.40 -7.21
C LEU A 70 2.61 -3.86 -5.77
N LEU A 71 1.73 -4.83 -5.55
CA LEU A 71 1.45 -5.36 -4.21
C LEU A 71 2.67 -6.10 -3.63
N VAL A 72 3.31 -6.97 -4.41
CA VAL A 72 4.51 -7.71 -3.97
C VAL A 72 5.65 -6.74 -3.65
N SER A 73 5.93 -5.78 -4.51
CA SER A 73 6.97 -4.77 -4.28
C SER A 73 6.67 -3.91 -3.05
N SER A 74 5.40 -3.53 -2.82
CA SER A 74 5.02 -2.73 -1.65
C SER A 74 5.18 -3.53 -0.35
N ILE A 75 4.78 -4.80 -0.33
CA ILE A 75 4.97 -5.67 0.83
C ILE A 75 6.46 -5.83 1.12
N TRP A 76 7.27 -6.13 0.10
CA TRP A 76 8.71 -6.29 0.27
C TRP A 76 9.41 -5.02 0.76
N MET A 77 9.00 -3.86 0.25
CA MET A 77 9.65 -2.58 0.57
C MET A 77 9.26 -2.03 1.94
N PHE A 78 8.02 -2.27 2.40
CA PHE A 78 7.49 -1.63 3.61
C PHE A 78 7.18 -2.59 4.76
N ALA A 79 6.93 -3.86 4.48
CA ALA A 79 6.62 -4.90 5.49
C ALA A 79 7.69 -6.01 5.57
N GLY A 80 8.77 -5.91 4.79
CA GLY A 80 9.92 -6.82 4.79
C GLY A 80 11.05 -6.39 5.71
#